data_AF-A0A7C5HSY7-F1
#
_entry.id   AF-A0A7C5HSY7-F1
#
_cell.length_a   1.000
_cell.length_b   1.000
_cell.length_c   1.000
_cell.angle_alpha   90.00
_cell.angle_beta   90.00
_cell.angle_gamma   90.00
#
_symmetry.space_group_name_H-M   'P 1'
#
loop_
_entity.id
_entity.type
_entity.pdbx_description
1 polymer ?
#
loop_
_entity_poly.entity_id
_entity_poly.type
_entity_poly.pdbx_seq_one_letter_code
_entity_poly.pdbx_strand_id
1 'polypeptide(L)'
;MKVDQNRIYLEDIGEIVMSRGGKDIWLVKETCKHEAFRGRSLPDKIYVVDFPGRGLGEEFLLSRQACGAEKFLMIKEIGHDMMRLFDRMFDGKLAQFVILWGGRPLDLLDANPPLHRSRLPDTTYIKLTRIEDKAVSRGWNIVESSFVGEWWQDETWIIMEECIASGSTLTYFVEEALQHHRPQKIFLFPVCASLEGLEGICRTCNEHGVELIPVYNGALVQVAEKGVTMPFTDLGLQPATIVTQHLYHDLNERYQGTPLCWVGDIGDSIYKPHDHLIETLSDMLAVGMDFEREDFSLWSPIVRSESFLTRLETSHGDVFKAVGKYLKP
;
A
#
# COMPACT_ATOMS: atom_id res chain seq x y z
N MET A 1 -7.78 22.48 -16.70
CA MET A 1 -6.66 21.51 -16.70
C MET A 1 -6.65 20.82 -18.06
N LYS A 2 -5.56 20.86 -18.83
CA LYS A 2 -5.47 19.99 -20.02
C LYS A 2 -5.25 18.57 -19.48
N VAL A 3 -6.21 17.68 -19.73
CA VAL A 3 -6.05 16.24 -19.46
C VAL A 3 -4.75 15.81 -20.14
N ASP A 4 -3.88 15.13 -19.40
CA ASP A 4 -2.67 14.55 -19.98
C ASP A 4 -3.11 13.52 -21.03
N GLN A 5 -3.04 13.91 -22.30
CA GLN A 5 -3.59 13.12 -23.42
C GLN A 5 -2.87 11.78 -23.60
N ASN A 6 -1.74 11.58 -22.93
CA ASN A 6 -0.94 10.35 -22.98
C ASN A 6 -1.06 9.50 -21.71
N ARG A 7 -1.92 9.89 -20.75
CA ARG A 7 -2.16 9.10 -19.54
C ARG A 7 -3.01 7.87 -19.84
N ILE A 8 -2.64 6.76 -19.21
CA ILE A 8 -3.36 5.49 -19.25
C ILE A 8 -4.15 5.35 -17.96
N TYR A 9 -5.43 5.00 -18.09
CA TYR A 9 -6.35 4.76 -16.98
C TYR A 9 -6.74 3.28 -16.91
N LEU A 10 -7.35 2.85 -15.79
CA LEU A 10 -7.86 1.49 -15.66
C LEU A 10 -8.94 1.18 -16.71
N GLU A 11 -9.73 2.18 -17.08
CA GLU A 11 -10.74 2.11 -18.15
C GLU A 11 -10.14 1.76 -19.52
N ASP A 12 -8.85 2.06 -19.75
CA ASP A 12 -8.18 1.83 -21.03
C ASP A 12 -7.62 0.40 -21.17
N ILE A 13 -7.31 -0.27 -20.05
CA ILE A 13 -6.52 -1.51 -20.03
C ILE A 13 -7.17 -2.66 -19.26
N GLY A 14 -8.19 -2.35 -18.46
CA GLY A 14 -8.87 -3.30 -17.58
C GLY A 14 -10.34 -3.46 -17.97
N GLU A 15 -10.95 -4.52 -17.44
CA GLU A 15 -12.38 -4.74 -17.50
C GLU A 15 -12.95 -4.96 -16.10
N ILE A 16 -14.14 -4.45 -15.82
CA ILE A 16 -14.85 -4.77 -14.58
C ILE A 16 -15.38 -6.20 -14.68
N VAL A 17 -14.85 -7.09 -13.84
CA VAL A 17 -15.27 -8.50 -13.79
C VAL A 17 -16.33 -8.77 -12.74
N MET A 18 -16.48 -7.86 -11.77
CA MET A 18 -17.47 -7.99 -10.71
C MET A 18 -17.73 -6.63 -10.06
N SER A 19 -19.00 -6.37 -9.73
CA SER A 19 -19.40 -5.26 -8.87
C SER A 19 -20.14 -5.80 -7.65
N ARG A 20 -19.68 -5.48 -6.44
CA ARG A 20 -20.27 -5.99 -5.20
C ARG A 20 -20.15 -5.00 -4.05
N GLY A 21 -21.27 -4.69 -3.42
CA GLY A 21 -21.30 -3.82 -2.24
C GLY A 21 -20.83 -2.38 -2.53
N GLY A 22 -21.13 -1.87 -3.74
CA GLY A 22 -20.71 -0.55 -4.19
C GLY A 22 -19.23 -0.46 -4.58
N LYS A 23 -18.55 -1.59 -4.79
CA LYS A 23 -17.14 -1.69 -5.19
C LYS A 23 -17.04 -2.42 -6.52
N ASP A 24 -16.12 -1.96 -7.37
CA ASP A 24 -15.84 -2.56 -8.68
C ASP A 24 -14.50 -3.29 -8.65
N ILE A 25 -14.46 -4.50 -9.20
CA ILE A 25 -13.24 -5.29 -9.35
C ILE A 25 -12.82 -5.22 -10.81
N TRP A 26 -11.78 -4.45 -11.07
CA TRP A 26 -11.10 -4.39 -12.35
C TRP A 26 -10.14 -5.57 -12.49
N LEU A 27 -10.05 -6.12 -13.69
CA LEU A 27 -9.07 -7.12 -14.06
C LEU A 27 -8.25 -6.61 -15.25
N VAL A 28 -6.95 -6.45 -15.03
CA VAL A 28 -5.96 -6.22 -16.08
C VAL A 28 -5.38 -7.57 -16.47
N LYS A 29 -5.57 -7.98 -17.72
CA LYS A 29 -5.07 -9.25 -18.26
C LYS A 29 -3.91 -9.03 -19.22
N GLU A 30 -3.14 -10.09 -19.43
CA GLU A 30 -2.07 -10.11 -20.43
C GLU A 30 -1.10 -8.94 -20.26
N THR A 31 -0.79 -8.60 -19.00
CA THR A 31 0.04 -7.44 -18.63
C THR A 31 1.32 -7.38 -19.46
N CYS A 32 2.01 -8.51 -19.61
CA CYS A 32 3.24 -8.64 -20.41
C CYS A 32 3.09 -8.24 -21.91
N LYS A 33 1.88 -8.21 -22.46
CA LYS A 33 1.61 -7.81 -23.85
C LYS A 33 1.27 -6.33 -24.00
N HIS A 34 0.83 -5.67 -22.92
CA HIS A 34 0.46 -4.26 -22.97
C HIS A 34 1.71 -3.37 -22.99
N GLU A 35 1.72 -2.34 -23.83
CA GLU A 35 2.90 -1.46 -24.01
C GLU A 35 3.35 -0.81 -22.70
N ALA A 36 2.41 -0.41 -21.86
CA ALA A 36 2.66 0.19 -20.54
C ALA A 36 3.47 -0.69 -19.57
N PHE A 37 3.51 -2.01 -19.81
CA PHE A 37 4.17 -2.98 -18.94
C PHE A 37 5.29 -3.75 -19.65
N ARG A 38 5.63 -3.35 -20.88
CA ARG A 38 6.59 -4.07 -21.71
C ARG A 38 7.95 -4.20 -21.01
N GLY A 39 8.47 -5.42 -20.96
CA GLY A 39 9.78 -5.73 -20.36
C GLY A 39 9.77 -5.85 -18.83
N ARG A 40 8.60 -5.74 -18.18
CA ARG A 40 8.45 -5.92 -16.73
C ARG A 40 8.09 -7.38 -16.42
N SER A 41 8.52 -7.86 -15.25
CA SER A 41 8.18 -9.19 -14.75
C SER A 41 6.92 -9.12 -13.90
N LEU A 42 5.74 -9.04 -14.53
CA LEU A 42 4.46 -8.92 -13.84
C LEU A 42 3.60 -10.17 -14.03
N PRO A 43 2.68 -10.48 -13.09
CA PRO A 43 1.76 -11.59 -13.27
C PRO A 43 0.77 -11.31 -14.41
N ASP A 44 0.33 -12.36 -15.09
CA ASP A 44 -0.56 -12.26 -16.25
C ASP A 44 -1.93 -11.64 -15.93
N LYS A 45 -2.32 -11.64 -14.66
CA LYS A 45 -3.57 -11.08 -14.16
C LYS A 45 -3.28 -10.23 -12.94
N ILE A 46 -3.79 -9.00 -12.95
CA ILE A 46 -3.78 -8.12 -11.79
C ILE A 46 -5.21 -7.67 -11.55
N TYR A 47 -5.70 -7.85 -10.32
CA TYR A 47 -6.98 -7.31 -9.91
C TYR A 47 -6.77 -5.96 -9.24
N VAL A 48 -7.68 -5.02 -9.47
CA VAL A 48 -7.74 -3.74 -8.75
C VAL A 48 -9.15 -3.56 -8.22
N VAL A 49 -9.30 -3.44 -6.91
CA VAL A 49 -10.56 -3.12 -6.25
C VAL A 49 -10.69 -1.62 -6.19
N ASP A 50 -11.66 -1.09 -6.92
CA ASP A 50 -12.04 0.32 -6.90
C ASP A 50 -13.19 0.54 -5.91
N PHE A 51 -13.11 1.65 -5.17
CA PHE A 51 -14.00 2.03 -4.08
C PHE A 51 -14.70 3.35 -4.42
N PRO A 52 -15.54 3.37 -5.46
CA PRO A 52 -16.05 4.61 -6.04
C PRO A 52 -16.84 5.46 -5.03
N GLY A 53 -16.70 6.78 -5.15
CA GLY A 53 -17.44 7.75 -4.34
C GLY A 53 -16.86 7.92 -2.93
N ARG A 54 -15.52 7.88 -2.80
CA ARG A 54 -14.79 7.97 -1.53
C ARG A 54 -15.11 6.84 -0.56
N GLY A 55 -15.20 5.60 -1.09
CA GLY A 55 -15.11 4.44 -0.21
C GLY A 55 -13.74 4.39 0.49
N LEU A 56 -13.64 3.59 1.54
CA LEU A 56 -12.48 3.62 2.44
C LEU A 56 -11.12 3.39 1.75
N GLY A 57 -11.11 2.61 0.66
CA GLY A 57 -9.90 2.38 -0.15
C GLY A 57 -9.40 3.63 -0.88
N GLU A 58 -10.30 4.45 -1.42
CA GLU A 58 -10.00 5.74 -2.04
C GLU A 58 -9.63 6.78 -0.97
N GLU A 59 -10.43 6.85 0.11
CA GLU A 59 -10.16 7.76 1.23
C GLU A 59 -8.76 7.53 1.83
N PHE A 60 -8.33 6.28 1.94
CA PHE A 60 -6.99 5.94 2.40
C PHE A 60 -5.87 6.53 1.54
N LEU A 61 -6.05 6.57 0.22
CA LEU A 61 -5.11 7.15 -0.73
C LEU A 61 -5.19 8.67 -0.79
N LEU A 62 -6.27 9.29 -0.29
CA LEU A 62 -6.43 10.74 -0.19
C LEU A 62 -6.02 11.30 1.18
N SER A 63 -5.96 10.43 2.19
CA SER A 63 -5.76 10.83 3.59
C SER A 63 -4.38 10.45 4.12
N ARG A 64 -3.34 11.14 3.60
CA ARG A 64 -1.98 11.08 4.16
C ARG A 64 -1.91 11.59 5.61
N GLN A 65 -2.79 12.54 5.94
CA GLN A 65 -2.87 13.15 7.27
C GLN A 65 -3.51 12.26 8.36
N ALA A 66 -4.13 11.14 7.98
CA ALA A 66 -4.66 10.18 8.93
C ALA A 66 -3.52 9.36 9.55
N CYS A 67 -3.55 9.17 10.87
CA CYS A 67 -2.48 8.51 11.61
C CYS A 67 -3.01 7.82 12.89
N GLY A 68 -2.17 7.01 13.54
CA GLY A 68 -2.50 6.31 14.78
C GLY A 68 -3.58 5.25 14.59
N ALA A 69 -4.48 5.16 15.57
CA ALA A 69 -5.55 4.16 15.59
C ALA A 69 -6.52 4.31 14.40
N GLU A 70 -6.77 5.52 13.92
CA GLU A 70 -7.64 5.76 12.78
C GLU A 70 -7.08 5.12 11.51
N LYS A 71 -5.80 5.36 11.20
CA LYS A 71 -5.12 4.76 10.03
C LYS A 71 -5.04 3.24 10.16
N PHE A 72 -4.79 2.72 11.38
CA PHE A 72 -4.80 1.29 11.66
C PHE A 72 -6.15 0.65 11.31
N LEU A 73 -7.25 1.23 11.78
CA LEU A 73 -8.60 0.72 11.52
C LEU A 73 -8.98 0.84 10.03
N MET A 74 -8.55 1.92 9.38
CA MET A 74 -8.75 2.12 7.95
C MET A 74 -8.09 0.99 7.12
N ILE A 75 -6.82 0.68 7.40
CA ILE A 75 -6.08 -0.41 6.75
C ILE A 75 -6.77 -1.75 7.00
N LYS A 76 -7.17 -2.02 8.26
CA LYS A 76 -7.87 -3.24 8.65
C LYS A 76 -9.17 -3.45 7.85
N GLU A 77 -10.02 -2.43 7.79
CA GLU A 77 -11.30 -2.53 7.08
C GLU A 77 -11.13 -2.66 5.57
N ILE A 78 -10.13 -2.02 4.96
CA ILE A 78 -9.82 -2.21 3.53
C ILE A 78 -9.43 -3.67 3.27
N GLY A 79 -8.50 -4.22 4.06
CA GLY A 79 -8.10 -5.63 3.95
C GLY A 79 -9.28 -6.59 4.11
N HIS A 80 -10.12 -6.35 5.11
CA HIS A 80 -11.33 -7.14 5.34
C HIS A 80 -12.28 -7.11 4.14
N ASP A 81 -12.50 -5.94 3.55
CA ASP A 81 -13.37 -5.79 2.39
C ASP A 81 -12.80 -6.49 1.16
N MET A 82 -11.48 -6.38 0.91
CA MET A 82 -10.83 -7.10 -0.18
C MET A 82 -10.96 -8.62 -0.01
N MET A 83 -10.76 -9.14 1.21
CA MET A 83 -10.97 -10.55 1.50
C MET A 83 -12.42 -11.01 1.27
N ARG A 84 -13.42 -10.21 1.65
CA ARG A 84 -14.85 -10.53 1.42
C ARG A 84 -15.23 -10.55 -0.05
N LEU A 85 -14.60 -9.68 -0.85
CA LEU A 85 -14.82 -9.63 -2.29
C LEU A 85 -14.29 -10.89 -2.98
N PHE A 86 -13.13 -11.38 -2.52
CA PHE A 86 -12.44 -12.53 -3.11
C PHE A 86 -12.74 -13.87 -2.42
N ASP A 87 -13.55 -13.92 -1.36
CA ASP A 87 -13.88 -15.14 -0.59
C ASP A 87 -14.26 -16.35 -1.47
N ARG A 88 -14.96 -16.13 -2.58
CA ARG A 88 -15.38 -17.20 -3.51
C ARG A 88 -14.27 -17.72 -4.44
N MET A 89 -13.13 -17.06 -4.47
CA MET A 89 -11.96 -17.45 -5.27
C MET A 89 -10.97 -18.31 -4.47
N PHE A 90 -11.23 -18.50 -3.18
CA PHE A 90 -10.43 -19.34 -2.31
C PHE A 90 -10.98 -20.76 -2.32
N ASP A 91 -10.11 -21.72 -2.68
CA ASP A 91 -10.42 -23.13 -2.64
C ASP A 91 -9.70 -23.79 -1.47
N GLY A 92 -10.42 -24.61 -0.70
CA GLY A 92 -9.83 -25.39 0.39
C GLY A 92 -9.51 -24.57 1.64
N LYS A 93 -8.45 -24.97 2.34
CA LYS A 93 -7.98 -24.32 3.57
C LYS A 93 -6.96 -23.24 3.19
N LEU A 94 -6.98 -22.13 3.92
CA LEU A 94 -6.16 -20.97 3.68
C LEU A 94 -5.05 -20.88 4.73
N ALA A 95 -3.83 -20.61 4.27
CA ALA A 95 -2.74 -20.19 5.13
C ALA A 95 -2.51 -18.68 4.98
N GLN A 96 -2.49 -17.94 6.08
CA GLN A 96 -2.09 -16.54 6.13
C GLN A 96 -0.68 -16.40 6.69
N PHE A 97 0.14 -15.59 6.00
CA PHE A 97 1.42 -15.12 6.53
C PHE A 97 1.33 -13.63 6.84
N VAL A 98 1.43 -13.29 8.13
CA VAL A 98 1.38 -11.92 8.64
C VAL A 98 2.81 -11.42 8.85
N ILE A 99 3.27 -10.56 7.94
CA ILE A 99 4.60 -9.95 8.05
C ILE A 99 4.50 -8.70 8.93
N LEU A 100 5.16 -8.75 10.08
CA LEU A 100 5.16 -7.70 11.07
C LEU A 100 6.18 -6.60 10.74
N TRP A 101 5.90 -5.34 11.05
CA TRP A 101 4.71 -4.84 11.75
C TRP A 101 3.55 -4.43 10.84
N GLY A 102 3.84 -4.35 9.54
CA GLY A 102 2.96 -3.82 8.52
C GLY A 102 1.65 -4.59 8.34
N GLY A 103 1.74 -5.92 8.26
CA GLY A 103 0.59 -6.82 8.13
C GLY A 103 -0.26 -6.97 9.40
N ARG A 104 0.15 -6.39 10.54
CA ARG A 104 -0.59 -6.54 11.82
C ARG A 104 -2.07 -6.10 11.75
N PRO A 105 -2.44 -4.96 11.13
CA PRO A 105 -3.86 -4.58 11.01
C PRO A 105 -4.64 -5.53 10.09
N LEU A 106 -3.96 -6.39 9.33
CA LEU A 106 -4.51 -7.27 8.31
C LEU A 106 -4.58 -8.73 8.78
N ASP A 107 -4.34 -9.00 10.06
CA ASP A 107 -4.52 -10.33 10.66
C ASP A 107 -5.99 -10.77 10.59
N LEU A 108 -6.25 -11.87 9.87
CA LEU A 108 -7.59 -12.37 9.63
C LEU A 108 -8.19 -13.08 10.85
N LEU A 109 -7.37 -13.48 11.83
CA LEU A 109 -7.87 -14.03 13.09
C LEU A 109 -8.53 -12.95 13.96
N ASP A 110 -8.17 -11.68 13.77
CA ASP A 110 -8.76 -10.53 14.47
C ASP A 110 -10.03 -9.99 13.78
N ALA A 111 -10.51 -10.68 12.74
CA ALA A 111 -11.71 -10.28 12.03
C ALA A 111 -12.99 -10.76 12.74
N ASN A 112 -13.93 -9.83 12.95
CA ASN A 112 -15.22 -10.12 13.57
C ASN A 112 -16.37 -9.50 12.75
N PRO A 113 -17.29 -10.31 12.17
CA PRO A 113 -17.27 -11.77 12.16
C PRO A 113 -16.10 -12.34 11.34
N PRO A 114 -15.74 -13.63 11.52
CA PRO A 114 -14.71 -14.29 10.73
C PRO A 114 -14.98 -14.16 9.22
N LEU A 115 -13.95 -13.82 8.45
CA LEU A 115 -14.06 -13.55 7.02
C LEU A 115 -14.12 -14.81 6.18
N HIS A 116 -13.35 -15.83 6.57
CA HIS A 116 -13.42 -17.16 5.97
C HIS A 116 -14.42 -18.02 6.75
N ARG A 117 -15.55 -18.33 6.12
CA ARG A 117 -16.73 -18.88 6.81
C ARG A 117 -16.63 -20.37 7.15
N SER A 118 -15.78 -21.11 6.43
CA SER A 118 -15.70 -22.57 6.56
C SER A 118 -14.79 -22.98 7.72
N ARG A 119 -13.65 -22.29 7.93
CA ARG A 119 -12.64 -22.54 8.98
C ARG A 119 -11.82 -21.27 9.26
N LEU A 120 -11.13 -21.26 10.41
CA LEU A 120 -10.10 -20.25 10.67
C LEU A 120 -8.91 -20.46 9.71
N PRO A 121 -8.29 -19.39 9.21
CA PRO A 121 -7.05 -19.50 8.46
C PRO A 121 -5.91 -19.98 9.36
N ASP A 122 -5.08 -20.85 8.82
CA ASP A 122 -3.81 -21.22 9.42
C ASP A 122 -2.88 -20.01 9.36
N THR A 123 -2.49 -19.45 10.50
CA THR A 123 -1.83 -18.14 10.54
C THR A 123 -0.43 -18.23 11.12
N THR A 124 0.54 -17.64 10.41
CA THR A 124 1.93 -17.52 10.85
C THR A 124 2.33 -16.05 10.91
N TYR A 125 2.96 -15.65 12.01
CA TYR A 125 3.50 -14.31 12.22
C TYR A 125 5.01 -14.29 12.03
N ILE A 126 5.49 -13.36 11.22
CA ILE A 126 6.92 -13.29 10.87
C ILE A 126 7.37 -11.85 11.00
N LYS A 127 8.47 -11.62 11.71
CA LYS A 127 9.08 -10.29 11.80
C LYS A 127 10.38 -10.28 11.01
N LEU A 128 10.38 -9.54 9.91
CA LEU A 128 11.57 -9.32 9.08
C LEU A 128 12.19 -7.97 9.42
N THR A 129 13.50 -7.93 9.67
CA THR A 129 14.22 -6.70 10.00
C THR A 129 15.20 -6.36 8.88
N ARG A 130 15.18 -5.11 8.41
CA ARG A 130 16.19 -4.57 7.50
C ARG A 130 17.39 -4.09 8.33
N ILE A 131 18.57 -4.63 8.06
CA ILE A 131 19.85 -4.23 8.66
C ILE A 131 20.63 -3.51 7.56
N GLU A 132 21.09 -2.28 7.84
CA GLU A 132 21.92 -1.55 6.89
C GLU A 132 23.18 -2.35 6.54
N ASP A 133 23.41 -2.57 5.25
CA ASP A 133 24.64 -3.15 4.75
C ASP A 133 25.15 -2.32 3.56
N LYS A 134 26.28 -1.64 3.78
CA LYS A 134 26.93 -0.77 2.80
C LYS A 134 27.52 -1.53 1.61
N ALA A 135 27.56 -2.86 1.65
CA ALA A 135 28.08 -3.71 0.58
C ALA A 135 27.04 -4.12 -0.48
N VAL A 136 25.74 -3.89 -0.25
CA VAL A 136 24.65 -4.23 -1.19
C VAL A 136 24.05 -3.01 -1.88
N SER A 137 23.58 -3.19 -3.12
CA SER A 137 23.23 -2.10 -4.05
C SER A 137 22.11 -1.16 -3.58
N ARG A 138 21.27 -1.59 -2.64
CA ARG A 138 20.22 -0.76 -2.02
C ARG A 138 20.45 -0.49 -0.51
N GLY A 139 21.58 -0.93 0.06
CA GLY A 139 21.98 -0.57 1.42
C GLY A 139 21.37 -1.39 2.56
N TRP A 140 20.63 -2.48 2.29
CA TRP A 140 19.92 -3.26 3.33
C TRP A 140 20.00 -4.78 3.09
N ASN A 141 20.31 -5.53 4.15
CA ASN A 141 20.05 -6.98 4.25
C ASN A 141 18.78 -7.22 5.04
N ILE A 142 18.00 -8.23 4.68
CA ILE A 142 16.80 -8.63 5.44
C ILE A 142 17.16 -9.87 6.27
N VAL A 143 16.85 -9.84 7.56
CA VAL A 143 17.00 -10.99 8.44
C VAL A 143 15.67 -11.31 9.12
N GLU A 144 15.38 -12.60 9.27
CA GLU A 144 14.31 -13.05 10.15
C GLU A 144 14.69 -12.75 11.60
N SER A 145 13.81 -12.06 12.31
CA SER A 145 14.00 -11.71 13.72
C SER A 145 13.05 -12.47 14.65
N SER A 146 11.93 -12.98 14.14
CA SER A 146 10.97 -13.79 14.87
C SER A 146 10.05 -14.53 13.90
N PHE A 147 9.70 -15.76 14.25
CA PHE A 147 8.75 -16.60 13.55
C PHE A 147 7.85 -17.32 14.56
N VAL A 148 6.54 -17.18 14.43
CA VAL A 148 5.52 -17.80 15.29
C VAL A 148 4.45 -18.44 14.42
N GLY A 149 4.45 -19.76 14.34
CA GLY A 149 3.54 -20.53 13.49
C GLY A 149 4.27 -21.68 12.80
N GLU A 150 3.82 -22.04 11.60
CA GLU A 150 4.38 -23.11 10.79
C GLU A 150 4.49 -22.68 9.32
N TRP A 151 5.32 -23.40 8.56
CA TRP A 151 5.30 -23.34 7.11
C TRP A 151 4.17 -24.21 6.59
N TRP A 152 3.00 -23.61 6.48
CA TRP A 152 1.75 -24.28 6.14
C TRP A 152 1.79 -24.92 4.75
N GLN A 153 1.22 -26.12 4.65
CA GLN A 153 1.22 -26.93 3.42
C GLN A 153 -0.05 -26.70 2.57
N ASP A 154 -0.84 -25.69 2.90
CA ASP A 154 -2.06 -25.34 2.19
C ASP A 154 -1.78 -24.92 0.74
N GLU A 155 -2.73 -25.24 -0.15
CA GLU A 155 -2.60 -24.97 -1.59
C GLU A 155 -2.80 -23.50 -1.95
N THR A 156 -3.44 -22.73 -1.06
CA THR A 156 -3.69 -21.30 -1.23
C THR A 156 -3.13 -20.53 -0.04
N TRP A 157 -2.18 -19.65 -0.32
CA TRP A 157 -1.61 -18.74 0.66
C TRP A 157 -2.17 -17.33 0.48
N ILE A 158 -2.37 -16.64 1.59
CA ILE A 158 -2.82 -15.26 1.67
C ILE A 158 -1.72 -14.43 2.32
N ILE A 159 -1.26 -13.41 1.61
CA ILE A 159 -0.35 -12.42 2.15
C ILE A 159 -1.03 -11.07 2.01
N MET A 160 -1.10 -10.32 3.11
CA MET A 160 -1.72 -9.00 3.14
C MET A 160 -0.70 -8.00 3.64
N GLU A 161 -0.52 -6.93 2.90
CA GLU A 161 0.48 -5.89 3.16
C GLU A 161 -0.19 -4.53 3.15
N GLU A 162 0.19 -3.67 4.09
CA GLU A 162 -0.24 -2.28 4.11
C GLU A 162 0.40 -1.49 2.96
N CYS A 163 1.68 -1.76 2.66
CA CYS A 163 2.43 -1.05 1.65
C CYS A 163 3.52 -1.91 0.99
N ILE A 164 3.55 -1.97 -0.34
CA ILE A 164 4.65 -2.57 -1.09
C ILE A 164 5.29 -1.54 -1.99
N ALA A 165 6.39 -0.92 -1.54
CA ALA A 165 7.18 -0.04 -2.38
C ALA A 165 8.10 -0.83 -3.32
N SER A 166 9.33 -1.12 -2.88
CA SER A 166 10.32 -1.88 -3.67
C SER A 166 10.06 -3.38 -3.74
N GLY A 167 9.20 -3.92 -2.86
CA GLY A 167 8.93 -5.36 -2.79
C GLY A 167 10.05 -6.22 -2.22
N SER A 168 11.18 -5.65 -1.78
CA SER A 168 12.35 -6.44 -1.34
C SER A 168 12.06 -7.33 -0.14
N THR A 169 11.34 -6.81 0.87
CA THR A 169 10.94 -7.57 2.07
C THR A 169 10.10 -8.78 1.68
N LEU A 170 9.11 -8.57 0.83
CA LEU A 170 8.19 -9.64 0.45
C LEU A 170 8.81 -10.62 -0.55
N THR A 171 9.70 -10.15 -1.43
CA THR A 171 10.48 -11.04 -2.32
C THR A 171 11.34 -11.98 -1.50
N TYR A 172 12.08 -11.47 -0.52
CA TYR A 172 12.87 -12.28 0.40
C TYR A 172 11.99 -13.29 1.15
N PHE A 173 10.85 -12.84 1.69
CA PHE A 173 9.91 -13.74 2.36
C PHE A 173 9.47 -14.90 1.46
N VAL A 174 9.01 -14.59 0.24
CA VAL A 174 8.52 -15.60 -0.70
C VAL A 174 9.64 -16.54 -1.13
N GLU A 175 10.86 -16.05 -1.34
CA GLU A 175 12.02 -16.87 -1.68
C GLU A 175 12.33 -17.91 -0.61
N GLU A 176 12.34 -17.50 0.66
CA GLU A 176 12.56 -18.39 1.81
C GLU A 176 11.37 -19.35 2.00
N ALA A 177 10.13 -18.83 1.98
CA ALA A 177 8.92 -19.62 2.21
C ALA A 177 8.76 -20.76 1.19
N LEU A 178 9.07 -20.49 -0.09
CA LEU A 178 8.94 -21.47 -1.16
C LEU A 178 9.99 -22.59 -1.14
N GLN A 179 11.02 -22.49 -0.29
CA GLN A 179 11.91 -23.62 0.01
C GLN A 179 11.24 -24.66 0.91
N HIS A 180 10.25 -24.26 1.70
CA HIS A 180 9.56 -25.14 2.65
C HIS A 180 8.32 -25.81 2.03
N HIS A 181 7.51 -25.04 1.30
CA HIS A 181 6.35 -25.55 0.57
C HIS A 181 6.01 -24.65 -0.60
N ARG A 182 5.44 -25.24 -1.66
CA ARG A 182 5.04 -24.53 -2.86
C ARG A 182 3.52 -24.63 -2.99
N PRO A 183 2.76 -23.61 -2.58
CA PRO A 183 1.32 -23.61 -2.80
C PRO A 183 1.03 -23.56 -4.30
N GLN A 184 -0.18 -23.92 -4.72
CA GLN A 184 -0.63 -23.66 -6.09
C GLN A 184 -0.74 -22.16 -6.34
N LYS A 185 -1.24 -21.41 -5.35
CA LYS A 185 -1.57 -19.99 -5.49
C LYS A 185 -1.13 -19.17 -4.28
N ILE A 186 -0.61 -17.98 -4.54
CA ILE A 186 -0.41 -16.93 -3.55
C ILE A 186 -1.31 -15.76 -3.93
N PHE A 187 -2.30 -15.45 -3.11
CA PHE A 187 -3.01 -14.19 -3.20
C PHE A 187 -2.28 -13.13 -2.38
N LEU A 188 -2.01 -12.00 -3.03
CA LEU A 188 -1.33 -10.85 -2.45
C LEU A 188 -2.26 -9.65 -2.42
N PHE A 189 -2.62 -9.17 -1.22
CA PHE A 189 -3.55 -8.06 -1.00
C PHE A 189 -2.82 -6.83 -0.44
N PRO A 190 -2.18 -6.00 -1.28
CA PRO A 190 -1.64 -4.72 -0.83
C PRO A 190 -2.73 -3.65 -0.70
N VAL A 191 -2.73 -2.92 0.41
CA VAL A 191 -3.55 -1.70 0.57
C VAL A 191 -2.99 -0.53 -0.24
N CYS A 192 -1.67 -0.47 -0.44
CA CYS A 192 -1.02 0.34 -1.46
C CYS A 192 0.21 -0.40 -1.97
N ALA A 193 0.45 -0.42 -3.28
CA ALA A 193 1.64 -1.05 -3.80
C ALA A 193 2.09 -0.42 -5.11
N SER A 194 3.38 -0.57 -5.39
CA SER A 194 3.93 -0.28 -6.69
C SER A 194 3.92 -1.51 -7.58
N LEU A 195 3.98 -1.29 -8.90
CA LEU A 195 4.23 -2.34 -9.87
C LEU A 195 5.66 -2.90 -9.76
N GLU A 196 6.65 -2.06 -9.40
CA GLU A 196 8.05 -2.51 -9.22
C GLU A 196 8.14 -3.55 -8.10
N GLY A 197 7.37 -3.32 -7.02
CA GLY A 197 7.35 -4.20 -5.86
C GLY A 197 6.86 -5.61 -6.15
N LEU A 198 6.09 -5.82 -7.23
CA LEU A 198 5.69 -7.16 -7.64
C LEU A 198 6.76 -7.91 -8.41
N GLU A 199 7.73 -7.23 -9.02
CA GLU A 199 8.55 -7.85 -10.05
C GLU A 199 9.45 -8.96 -9.50
N GLY A 200 10.02 -8.73 -8.32
CA GLY A 200 10.79 -9.74 -7.60
C GLY A 200 9.90 -10.92 -7.19
N ILE A 201 8.76 -10.63 -6.56
CA ILE A 201 7.80 -11.62 -6.07
C ILE A 201 7.30 -12.52 -7.21
N CYS A 202 6.89 -11.91 -8.33
CA CYS A 202 6.39 -12.61 -9.50
C CYS A 202 7.45 -13.53 -10.10
N ARG A 203 8.70 -13.05 -10.20
CA ARG A 203 9.81 -13.86 -10.69
C ARG A 203 10.05 -15.08 -9.80
N THR A 204 10.11 -14.87 -8.49
CA THR A 204 10.30 -15.95 -7.51
C THR A 204 9.16 -16.98 -7.59
N CYS A 205 7.90 -16.54 -7.68
CA CYS A 205 6.75 -17.44 -7.85
C CYS A 205 6.84 -18.23 -9.16
N ASN A 206 7.15 -17.58 -10.28
CA ASN A 206 7.27 -18.22 -11.60
C ASN A 206 8.36 -19.30 -11.62
N GLU A 207 9.52 -19.03 -11.01
CA GLU A 207 10.63 -19.99 -10.88
C GLU A 207 10.23 -21.26 -10.11
N HIS A 208 9.24 -21.15 -9.22
CA HIS A 208 8.74 -22.24 -8.39
C HIS A 208 7.43 -22.85 -8.88
N GLY A 209 6.89 -22.36 -10.01
CA GLY A 209 5.62 -22.84 -10.57
C GLY A 209 4.38 -22.46 -9.76
N VAL A 210 4.46 -21.37 -8.98
CA VAL A 210 3.38 -20.86 -8.12
C VAL A 210 2.65 -19.72 -8.83
N GLU A 211 1.32 -19.75 -8.87
CA GLU A 211 0.53 -18.66 -9.44
C GLU A 211 0.44 -17.49 -8.44
N LEU A 212 0.99 -16.32 -8.81
CA LEU A 212 0.81 -15.09 -8.04
C LEU A 212 -0.45 -14.35 -8.51
N ILE A 213 -1.35 -14.06 -7.57
CA ILE A 213 -2.61 -13.36 -7.80
C ILE A 213 -2.65 -12.07 -6.97
N PRO A 214 -2.16 -10.94 -7.51
CA PRO A 214 -2.24 -9.67 -6.80
C PRO A 214 -3.64 -9.05 -6.91
N VAL A 215 -4.09 -8.48 -5.81
CA VAL A 215 -5.35 -7.75 -5.68
C VAL A 215 -5.05 -6.39 -5.04
N TYR A 216 -4.98 -5.36 -5.86
CA TYR A 216 -4.65 -3.99 -5.43
C TYR A 216 -5.87 -3.24 -4.91
N ASN A 217 -5.65 -2.29 -4.02
CA ASN A 217 -6.62 -1.26 -3.68
C ASN A 217 -6.40 -0.01 -4.56
N GLY A 218 -7.38 0.32 -5.40
CA GLY A 218 -7.54 1.58 -6.12
C GLY A 218 -6.55 1.88 -7.27
N ALA A 219 -5.27 1.53 -7.12
CA ALA A 219 -4.21 2.07 -7.98
C ALA A 219 -3.09 1.06 -8.28
N LEU A 220 -2.60 1.05 -9.52
CA LEU A 220 -1.35 0.41 -9.91
C LEU A 220 -0.25 1.48 -9.94
N VAL A 221 0.51 1.61 -8.85
CA VAL A 221 1.42 2.74 -8.65
C VAL A 221 2.77 2.51 -9.32
N GLN A 222 3.31 3.55 -9.94
CA GLN A 222 4.72 3.59 -10.33
C GLN A 222 5.52 4.22 -9.19
N VAL A 223 6.64 3.61 -8.80
CA VAL A 223 7.57 4.21 -7.83
C VAL A 223 8.21 5.46 -8.45
N ALA A 224 8.31 6.54 -7.68
CA ALA A 224 9.00 7.74 -8.13
C ALA A 224 10.49 7.46 -8.44
N GLU A 225 11.00 7.90 -9.59
CA GLU A 225 12.44 7.84 -9.91
C GLU A 225 13.28 8.71 -8.96
N LYS A 226 12.68 9.81 -8.48
CA LYS A 226 13.20 10.70 -7.45
C LYS A 226 12.05 11.02 -6.50
N GLY A 227 12.15 10.55 -5.27
CA GLY A 227 11.22 10.93 -4.21
C GLY A 227 11.46 12.35 -3.69
N VAL A 228 10.53 12.82 -2.87
CA VAL A 228 10.56 14.11 -2.18
C VAL A 228 11.60 14.08 -1.06
N THR A 229 11.61 12.98 -0.30
CA THR A 229 12.58 12.68 0.75
C THR A 229 13.14 11.26 0.56
N MET A 230 14.34 11.01 1.06
CA MET A 230 14.99 9.70 0.97
C MET A 230 14.46 8.75 2.06
N PRO A 231 14.27 7.44 1.78
CA PRO A 231 14.51 6.77 0.50
C PRO A 231 13.41 7.03 -0.55
N PHE A 232 13.80 7.09 -1.82
CA PHE A 232 12.92 7.37 -2.97
C PHE A 232 11.97 6.21 -3.28
N THR A 233 11.01 5.96 -2.39
CA THR A 233 9.99 4.91 -2.50
C THR A 233 8.58 5.49 -2.59
N ASP A 234 8.46 6.75 -3.01
CA ASP A 234 7.20 7.48 -3.01
C ASP A 234 6.17 6.85 -3.94
N LEU A 235 5.03 6.50 -3.35
CA LEU A 235 3.86 5.95 -4.02
C LEU A 235 2.88 7.10 -4.26
N GLY A 236 3.02 7.74 -5.41
CA GLY A 236 2.30 8.97 -5.75
C GLY A 236 1.75 8.96 -7.18
N LEU A 237 1.24 10.10 -7.64
CA LEU A 237 0.64 10.25 -8.97
C LEU A 237 1.69 10.39 -10.09
N GLN A 238 2.58 9.41 -10.18
CA GLN A 238 3.61 9.36 -11.22
C GLN A 238 2.99 9.25 -12.62
N PRO A 239 3.73 9.60 -13.70
CA PRO A 239 3.21 9.56 -15.06
C PRO A 239 2.62 8.20 -15.48
N ALA A 240 3.27 7.09 -15.10
CA ALA A 240 2.79 5.74 -15.42
C ALA A 240 1.97 5.09 -14.29
N THR A 241 1.54 5.84 -13.28
CA THR A 241 0.59 5.34 -12.28
C THR A 241 -0.79 5.25 -12.89
N ILE A 242 -1.42 4.08 -12.79
CA ILE A 242 -2.70 3.76 -13.42
C ILE A 242 -3.78 3.67 -12.34
N VAL A 243 -4.81 4.49 -12.50
CA VAL A 243 -5.98 4.63 -11.62
C VAL A 243 -7.21 4.83 -12.51
N THR A 244 -8.42 4.83 -11.93
CA THR A 244 -9.61 5.28 -12.66
C THR A 244 -9.54 6.77 -12.97
N GLN A 245 -10.27 7.23 -13.98
CA GLN A 245 -10.34 8.66 -14.32
C GLN A 245 -10.89 9.50 -13.15
N HIS A 246 -11.85 8.93 -12.41
CA HIS A 246 -12.41 9.56 -11.23
C HIS A 246 -11.36 9.75 -10.14
N LEU A 247 -10.70 8.67 -9.72
CA LEU A 247 -9.67 8.71 -8.68
C LEU A 247 -8.48 9.61 -9.08
N TYR A 248 -8.12 9.64 -10.37
CA TYR A 248 -7.11 10.56 -10.88
C TYR A 248 -7.46 12.02 -10.57
N HIS A 249 -8.72 12.42 -10.76
CA HIS A 249 -9.17 13.78 -10.50
C HIS A 249 -9.04 14.13 -9.01
N ASP A 250 -9.57 13.26 -8.15
CA ASP A 250 -9.54 13.44 -6.69
C ASP A 250 -8.10 13.49 -6.16
N LEU A 251 -7.23 12.58 -6.60
CA LEU A 251 -5.80 12.58 -6.24
C LEU A 251 -5.09 13.84 -6.72
N ASN A 252 -5.32 14.25 -7.97
CA ASN A 252 -4.68 15.43 -8.52
C ASN A 252 -5.14 16.71 -7.81
N GLU A 253 -6.40 16.80 -7.41
CA GLU A 253 -6.91 17.91 -6.60
C GLU A 253 -6.29 17.89 -5.20
N ARG A 254 -6.38 16.76 -4.50
CA ARG A 254 -5.89 16.56 -3.12
C ARG A 254 -4.40 16.86 -2.98
N TYR A 255 -3.60 16.35 -3.92
CA TYR A 255 -2.14 16.49 -3.94
C TYR A 255 -1.67 17.63 -4.84
N GLN A 256 -2.59 18.47 -5.33
CA GLN A 256 -2.32 19.67 -6.11
C GLN A 256 -1.42 19.42 -7.35
N GLY A 257 -1.51 18.23 -7.94
CA GLY A 257 -0.68 17.80 -9.08
C GLY A 257 0.79 17.51 -8.73
N THR A 258 1.14 17.44 -7.45
CA THR A 258 2.50 17.13 -7.00
C THR A 258 2.75 15.61 -6.98
N PRO A 259 4.02 15.16 -7.08
CA PRO A 259 4.38 13.74 -7.02
C PRO A 259 4.42 13.19 -5.58
N LEU A 260 3.81 13.89 -4.62
CA LEU A 260 3.85 13.53 -3.21
C LEU A 260 3.39 12.08 -2.99
N CYS A 261 4.12 11.32 -2.17
CA CYS A 261 3.65 10.01 -1.71
C CYS A 261 2.29 10.16 -1.04
N TRP A 262 1.35 9.27 -1.35
CA TRP A 262 -0.03 9.34 -0.85
C TRP A 262 -0.18 8.81 0.58
N VAL A 263 0.66 7.85 0.96
CA VAL A 263 0.50 7.10 2.21
C VAL A 263 1.58 7.41 3.25
N GLY A 264 2.72 7.98 2.83
CA GLY A 264 3.90 8.18 3.68
C GLY A 264 4.50 6.86 4.19
N ASP A 265 5.33 6.92 5.23
CA ASP A 265 5.75 5.72 5.96
C ASP A 265 4.57 5.20 6.79
N ILE A 266 3.98 4.07 6.39
CA ILE A 266 2.79 3.55 7.07
C ILE A 266 3.11 3.10 8.50
N GLY A 267 4.30 2.55 8.75
CA GLY A 267 4.72 2.16 10.09
C GLY A 267 4.73 3.35 11.03
N ASP A 268 5.36 4.44 10.64
CA ASP A 268 5.41 5.66 11.42
C ASP A 268 4.05 6.37 11.47
N SER A 269 3.24 6.28 10.42
CA SER A 269 1.86 6.79 10.43
C SER A 269 1.01 6.13 11.53
N ILE A 270 1.24 4.85 11.84
CA ILE A 270 0.50 4.13 12.88
C ILE A 270 1.16 4.31 14.25
N TYR A 271 2.48 4.13 14.34
CA TYR A 271 3.19 3.96 15.61
C TYR A 271 3.92 5.21 16.08
N LYS A 272 4.21 6.16 15.20
CA LYS A 272 4.89 7.43 15.50
C LYS A 272 4.17 8.63 14.88
N PRO A 273 2.89 8.87 15.23
CA PRO A 273 2.05 9.85 14.54
C PRO A 273 2.63 11.29 14.56
N HIS A 274 3.36 11.68 15.60
CA HIS A 274 4.03 12.99 15.63
C HIS A 274 5.10 13.11 14.54
N ASP A 275 5.93 12.07 14.37
CA ASP A 275 7.01 12.07 13.38
C ASP A 275 6.44 12.09 11.97
N HIS A 276 5.46 11.21 11.69
CA HIS A 276 4.76 11.12 10.41
C HIS A 276 4.08 12.43 9.99
N LEU A 277 3.39 13.10 10.91
CA LEU A 277 2.69 14.35 10.59
C LEU A 277 3.67 15.51 10.34
N ILE A 278 4.78 15.57 11.08
CA ILE A 278 5.85 16.55 10.82
C ILE A 278 6.49 16.29 9.45
N GLU A 279 6.79 15.04 9.14
CA GLU A 279 7.31 14.63 7.82
C GLU A 279 6.34 15.01 6.72
N THR A 280 5.05 14.70 6.88
CA THR A 280 4.01 15.01 5.90
C THR A 280 3.95 16.52 5.61
N LEU A 281 3.93 17.37 6.65
CA LEU A 281 3.95 18.83 6.47
C LEU A 281 5.25 19.31 5.82
N SER A 282 6.38 18.70 6.17
CA SER A 282 7.69 19.02 5.60
C SER A 282 7.74 18.69 4.11
N ASP A 283 7.26 17.52 3.72
CA ASP A 283 7.20 17.08 2.34
C ASP A 283 6.25 17.95 1.51
N MET A 284 5.07 18.26 2.03
CA MET A 284 4.11 19.18 1.38
C MET A 284 4.75 20.55 1.10
N LEU A 285 5.49 21.09 2.07
CA LEU A 285 6.23 22.35 1.90
C LEU A 285 7.33 22.19 0.84
N ALA A 286 8.07 21.08 0.86
CA ALA A 286 9.18 20.81 -0.05
C ALA A 286 8.73 20.69 -1.52
N VAL A 287 7.55 20.10 -1.77
CA VAL A 287 6.96 20.03 -3.12
C VAL A 287 6.20 21.30 -3.52
N GLY A 288 6.14 22.31 -2.65
CA GLY A 288 5.50 23.59 -2.92
C GLY A 288 3.97 23.53 -2.97
N MET A 289 3.35 22.63 -2.19
CA MET A 289 1.89 22.65 -2.04
C MET A 289 1.43 23.94 -1.38
N ASP A 290 0.30 24.46 -1.85
CA ASP A 290 -0.34 25.64 -1.27
C ASP A 290 -1.18 25.24 -0.05
N PHE A 291 -0.70 25.62 1.13
CA PHE A 291 -1.40 25.34 2.39
C PHE A 291 -2.70 26.13 2.57
N GLU A 292 -2.95 27.21 1.82
CA GLU A 292 -4.25 27.90 1.86
C GLU A 292 -5.37 27.03 1.24
N ARG A 293 -5.00 26.06 0.40
CA ARG A 293 -5.92 25.09 -0.21
C ARG A 293 -6.07 23.82 0.61
N GLU A 294 -5.33 23.66 1.69
CA GLU A 294 -5.36 22.47 2.54
C GLU A 294 -6.51 22.57 3.56
N ASP A 295 -7.33 21.52 3.64
CA ASP A 295 -8.35 21.42 4.68
C ASP A 295 -7.76 20.82 5.97
N PHE A 296 -7.22 21.70 6.82
CA PHE A 296 -6.67 21.32 8.11
C PHE A 296 -7.73 20.76 9.09
N SER A 297 -9.04 20.89 8.82
CA SER A 297 -10.08 20.30 9.66
C SER A 297 -10.08 18.76 9.60
N LEU A 298 -9.58 18.19 8.50
CA LEU A 298 -9.46 16.74 8.28
C LEU A 298 -8.19 16.13 8.89
N TRP A 299 -7.29 16.96 9.44
CA TRP A 299 -6.05 16.49 10.03
C TRP A 299 -6.26 15.94 11.43
N SER A 300 -5.48 14.90 11.77
CA SER A 300 -5.46 14.32 13.11
C SER A 300 -5.41 15.38 14.20
N PRO A 301 -6.23 15.30 15.26
CA PRO A 301 -6.22 16.27 16.37
C PRO A 301 -4.85 16.48 17.01
N ILE A 302 -3.92 15.53 16.83
CA ILE A 302 -2.52 15.60 17.27
C ILE A 302 -1.86 16.90 16.80
N VAL A 303 -2.14 17.39 15.58
CA VAL A 303 -1.50 18.60 15.05
C VAL A 303 -1.81 19.87 15.85
N ARG A 304 -2.87 19.84 16.66
CA ARG A 304 -3.30 20.96 17.53
C ARG A 304 -2.82 20.82 18.96
N SER A 305 -2.15 19.72 19.29
CA SER A 305 -1.63 19.49 20.65
C SER A 305 -0.43 20.39 20.95
N GLU A 306 -0.32 20.85 22.20
CA GLU A 306 0.81 21.68 22.65
C GLU A 306 2.16 20.99 22.43
N SER A 307 2.23 19.67 22.68
CA SER A 307 3.43 18.87 22.45
C SER A 307 3.86 18.83 20.99
N PHE A 308 2.90 18.70 20.06
CA PHE A 308 3.19 18.71 18.64
C PHE A 308 3.65 20.09 18.18
N LEU A 309 2.91 21.16 18.54
CA LEU A 309 3.22 22.53 18.13
C LEU A 309 4.59 22.98 18.65
N THR A 310 4.90 22.68 19.92
CA THR A 310 6.19 23.00 20.52
C THR A 310 7.33 22.30 19.77
N ARG A 311 7.15 21.01 19.44
CA ARG A 311 8.17 20.25 18.70
C ARG A 311 8.34 20.78 17.27
N LEU A 312 7.24 21.08 16.58
CA LEU A 312 7.26 21.64 15.22
C LEU A 312 7.97 23.00 15.20
N GLU A 313 7.68 23.89 16.15
CA GLU A 313 8.33 25.20 16.24
C GLU A 313 9.83 25.09 16.55
N THR A 314 10.21 24.23 17.49
CA THR A 314 11.59 24.10 17.95
C THR A 314 12.50 23.34 16.99
N SER A 315 11.99 22.31 16.33
CA SER A 315 12.80 21.41 15.48
C SER A 315 12.61 21.66 13.99
N HIS A 316 11.48 22.24 13.58
CA HIS A 316 11.10 22.45 12.18
C HIS A 316 10.53 23.86 11.97
N GLY A 317 11.23 24.87 12.48
CA GLY A 317 10.73 26.25 12.55
C GLY A 317 10.27 26.85 11.21
N ASP A 318 10.85 26.44 10.08
CA ASP A 318 10.41 26.92 8.76
C ASP A 318 9.07 26.30 8.33
N VAL A 319 8.84 25.03 8.65
CA VAL A 319 7.53 24.38 8.49
C VAL A 319 6.52 25.07 9.40
N PHE A 320 6.87 25.30 10.68
CA PHE A 320 6.00 26.01 11.62
C PHE A 320 5.62 27.42 11.15
N LYS A 321 6.55 28.18 10.57
CA LYS A 321 6.24 29.50 9.98
C LYS A 321 5.23 29.40 8.84
N ALA A 322 5.33 28.36 8.01
CA ALA A 322 4.44 28.15 6.87
C ALA A 322 3.02 27.74 7.31
N VAL A 323 2.90 26.81 8.28
CA VAL A 323 1.61 26.18 8.60
C VAL A 323 1.05 26.50 9.99
N GLY A 324 1.85 27.05 10.90
CA GLY A 324 1.50 27.17 12.31
C GLY A 324 0.25 28.01 12.58
N LYS A 325 -0.13 28.91 11.66
CA LYS A 325 -1.39 29.68 11.76
C LYS A 325 -2.64 28.82 11.56
N TYR A 326 -2.55 27.70 10.85
CA TYR A 326 -3.68 26.79 10.60
C TYR A 326 -3.82 25.71 11.67
N LEU A 327 -2.75 25.45 12.44
CA LEU A 327 -2.69 24.39 13.43
C LEU A 327 -3.06 24.85 14.85
N LYS A 328 -3.18 26.17 15.06
CA LYS A 328 -3.63 26.73 16.34
C LYS A 328 -5.15 26.53 16.50
N PRO A 329 -5.63 26.22 17.72
CA PRO A 329 -7.05 26.01 17.99
C PRO A 329 -7.95 27.19 17.63
#